data_AF-A0A9Q9C3A4-F1
#
_entry.id   AF-A0A9Q9C3A4-F1
#
_cell.length_a   1.000
_cell.length_b   1.000
_cell.length_c   1.000
_cell.angle_alpha   90.00
_cell.angle_beta   90.00
_cell.angle_gamma   90.00
#
_symmetry.space_group_name_H-M   'P 1'
#
loop_
_entity.id
_entity.type
_entity.pdbx_description
1 polymer ?
#
loop_
_entity_poly.entity_id
_entity_poly.type
_entity_poly.pdbx_seq_one_letter_code
_entity_poly.pdbx_strand_id
1 'polypeptide(L)'
;MNRYETADHDYMHAKDYFNNYKFGYIERTTKTLLLQSLRPEDRQGEDLLTILNQSKSQLKDVKSIGQEASRSISELSELIYDAKNKLLKYEEMLKYEIEREKSSKEECARLESLDENLRIYDELVSQFDRGCKEMQENAEKINALKKEIEMLSTSEAEEELKSIKSRRDKLSGRKKRLSLITMESYIEDSYNWYRKALEFIRNVFGIDLVTVEQENNEMYMRLKVFTCEVGIFVRDGRMIESKLYGTSNEDLALLFPSLSKLAISINDPRILLMLVADKCRPSKD
;
A
#
# COMPACT_ATOMS: atom_id res chain seq x y z
N MET A 1 40.54 77.99 24.15
CA MET A 1 40.90 77.47 25.49
C MET A 1 39.70 77.76 26.39
N ASN A 2 38.82 76.77 26.57
CA ASN A 2 37.59 76.91 27.37
C ASN A 2 38.00 77.06 28.84
N ARG A 3 37.94 78.30 29.35
CA ARG A 3 38.09 78.55 30.79
C ARG A 3 36.81 78.09 31.44
N TYR A 4 36.95 77.17 32.38
CA TYR A 4 35.85 76.60 33.16
C TYR A 4 35.06 77.70 33.88
N GLU A 5 33.85 77.98 33.40
CA GLU A 5 32.77 78.57 34.18
C GLU A 5 32.34 77.50 35.20
N THR A 6 33.02 77.49 36.34
CA THR A 6 32.65 76.68 37.51
C THR A 6 31.70 77.50 38.37
N ALA A 7 30.84 76.84 39.14
CA ALA A 7 30.00 77.51 40.14
C ALA A 7 30.82 78.43 41.07
N ASP A 8 32.09 78.09 41.34
CA ASP A 8 33.04 78.93 42.08
C ASP A 8 33.42 80.22 41.33
N HIS A 9 33.60 80.16 40.00
CA HIS A 9 33.87 81.32 39.17
C HIS A 9 32.67 82.27 39.12
N ASP A 10 31.46 81.73 38.96
CA ASP A 10 30.21 82.52 38.98
C ASP A 10 29.94 83.13 40.36
N TYR A 11 30.22 82.39 41.43
CA TYR A 11 30.15 82.89 42.79
C TYR A 11 31.14 84.05 43.04
N MET A 12 32.37 83.97 42.51
CA MET A 12 33.34 85.06 42.60
C MET A 12 32.88 86.31 41.85
N HIS A 13 32.34 86.18 40.64
CA HIS A 13 31.78 87.32 39.89
C HIS A 13 30.57 87.94 40.58
N ALA A 14 29.66 87.12 41.10
CA ALA A 14 28.52 87.61 41.88
C ALA A 14 28.98 88.36 43.13
N LYS A 15 29.99 87.83 43.84
CA LYS A 15 30.57 88.46 45.04
C LYS A 15 31.24 89.80 44.72
N ASP A 16 32.00 89.89 43.63
CA ASP A 16 32.62 91.14 43.19
C ASP A 16 31.58 92.17 42.72
N TYR A 17 30.53 91.72 42.03
CA TYR A 17 29.39 92.56 41.66
C TYR A 17 28.68 93.13 42.89
N PHE A 18 28.41 92.31 43.91
CA PHE A 18 27.81 92.77 45.18
C PHE A 18 28.72 93.73 45.93
N ASN A 19 30.03 93.49 45.94
CA ASN A 19 31.00 94.41 46.55
C ASN A 19 31.01 95.77 45.84
N ASN A 20 31.01 95.78 44.51
CA ASN A 20 30.94 97.01 43.71
C ASN A 20 29.61 97.73 43.89
N TYR A 21 28.50 97.00 43.95
CA TYR A 21 27.18 97.58 44.22
C TYR A 21 27.12 98.19 45.62
N LYS A 22 27.70 97.52 46.63
CA LYS A 22 27.82 98.04 47.99
C LYS A 22 28.65 99.33 48.05
N PHE A 23 29.79 99.36 47.35
CA PHE A 23 30.61 100.57 47.24
C PHE A 23 29.85 101.70 46.55
N GLY A 24 29.20 101.43 45.42
CA GLY A 24 28.41 102.41 44.68
C GLY A 24 27.21 102.94 45.47
N TYR A 25 26.55 102.08 46.26
CA TYR A 25 25.47 102.48 47.16
C TYR A 25 25.99 103.38 48.28
N ILE A 26 27.08 102.99 48.96
CA ILE A 26 27.69 103.82 50.02
C ILE A 26 28.11 105.18 49.45
N GLU A 27 28.79 105.21 48.30
CA GLU A 27 29.23 106.44 47.66
C GLU A 27 28.05 107.34 47.28
N ARG A 28 27.00 106.77 46.66
CA ARG A 28 25.81 107.51 46.26
C ARG A 28 25.07 108.08 47.46
N THR A 29 24.83 107.27 48.50
CA THR A 29 24.16 107.70 49.73
C THR A 29 24.96 108.77 50.46
N THR A 30 26.28 108.62 50.54
CA THR A 30 27.17 109.62 51.18
C THR A 30 27.17 110.95 50.40
N LYS A 31 27.22 110.90 49.07
CA LYS A 31 27.12 112.11 48.21
C LYS A 31 25.75 112.77 48.33
N THR A 32 24.67 111.99 48.38
CA THR A 32 23.30 112.51 48.55
C THR A 32 23.13 113.18 49.91
N LEU A 33 23.61 112.56 51.01
CA LEU A 33 23.58 113.14 52.35
C LEU A 33 24.42 114.43 52.43
N LEU A 34 25.60 114.46 51.81
CA LEU A 34 26.43 115.66 51.72
C LEU A 34 25.69 116.79 50.98
N LEU A 35 25.08 116.49 49.83
CA LEU A 35 24.32 117.48 49.05
C LEU A 35 23.07 117.98 49.77
N GLN A 36 22.41 117.12 50.56
CA GLN A 36 21.28 117.51 51.42
C GLN A 36 21.75 118.43 52.55
N SER A 37 22.91 118.18 53.14
CA SER A 37 23.49 119.03 54.21
C SER A 37 23.97 120.41 53.75
N LEU A 38 24.11 120.63 52.44
CA LEU A 38 24.56 121.90 51.84
C LEU A 38 23.41 122.84 51.43
N ARG A 39 22.14 122.44 51.57
CA ARG A 39 20.99 123.30 51.28
C ARG A 39 20.75 124.31 52.42
N PRO A 40 20.74 125.62 52.17
CA PRO A 40 20.63 126.64 53.23
C PRO A 40 19.27 126.66 53.94
N GLU A 41 18.20 126.19 53.28
CA GLU A 41 16.84 126.29 53.81
C GLU A 41 16.44 125.21 54.85
N ASP A 42 17.22 124.13 55.00
CA ASP A 42 16.90 123.01 55.91
C ASP A 42 17.74 123.01 57.21
N ARG A 43 18.27 124.16 57.64
CA ARG A 43 18.94 124.32 58.95
C ARG A 43 17.94 124.30 60.13
N GLN A 44 17.02 123.35 60.13
CA GLN A 44 16.28 122.92 61.32
C GLN A 44 16.59 121.44 61.62
N GLY A 45 17.54 121.25 62.54
CA GLY A 45 17.33 120.32 63.65
C GLY A 45 17.37 118.81 63.41
N GLU A 46 18.20 118.27 62.53
CA GLU A 46 18.65 116.88 62.70
C GLU A 46 20.15 116.87 63.05
N ASP A 47 20.44 116.59 64.32
CA ASP A 47 21.79 116.37 64.84
C ASP A 47 22.48 115.27 64.01
N LEU A 48 23.74 115.48 63.63
CA LEU A 48 24.55 114.53 62.83
C LEU A 48 24.53 113.12 63.44
N LEU A 49 24.40 113.04 64.77
CA LEU A 49 24.25 111.80 65.52
C LEU A 49 22.97 111.02 65.14
N THR A 50 21.88 111.71 64.84
CA THR A 50 20.57 111.15 64.46
C THR A 50 20.61 110.49 63.09
N ILE A 51 21.22 111.15 62.11
CA ILE A 51 21.43 110.63 60.75
C ILE A 51 22.34 109.39 60.79
N LEU A 52 23.41 109.44 61.58
CA LEU A 52 24.34 108.31 61.77
C LEU A 52 23.65 107.12 62.44
N ASN A 53 22.77 107.37 63.42
CA ASN A 53 21.97 106.34 64.08
C ASN A 53 20.92 105.72 63.14
N GLN A 54 20.23 106.51 62.31
CA GLN A 54 19.31 106.01 61.28
C GLN A 54 20.03 105.16 60.24
N SER A 55 21.19 105.61 59.73
CA SER A 55 21.99 104.82 58.78
C SER A 55 22.46 103.50 59.39
N LYS A 56 22.87 103.50 60.67
CA LYS A 56 23.24 102.29 61.41
C LYS A 56 22.05 101.34 61.61
N SER A 57 20.85 101.88 61.83
CA SER A 57 19.60 101.11 61.90
C SER A 57 19.29 100.46 60.56
N GLN A 58 19.26 101.23 59.48
CA GLN A 58 19.01 100.74 58.12
C GLN A 58 20.04 99.68 57.70
N LEU A 59 21.31 99.84 58.07
CA LEU A 59 22.35 98.85 57.79
C LEU A 59 22.11 97.54 58.55
N LYS A 60 21.60 97.60 59.79
CA LYS A 60 21.18 96.41 60.54
C LYS A 60 20.00 95.72 59.86
N ASP A 61 19.01 96.48 59.42
CA ASP A 61 17.81 95.94 58.77
C ASP A 61 18.16 95.26 57.45
N VAL A 62 18.94 95.92 56.58
CA VAL A 62 19.43 95.34 55.32
C VAL A 62 20.29 94.09 55.57
N LYS A 63 21.10 94.08 56.64
CA LYS A 63 21.87 92.89 57.01
C LYS A 63 20.98 91.74 57.47
N SER A 64 19.88 92.02 58.18
CA SER A 64 18.91 91.01 58.59
C SER A 64 18.17 90.41 57.38
N ILE A 65 17.73 91.25 56.44
CA ILE A 65 17.09 90.83 55.18
C ILE A 65 18.06 90.00 54.35
N GLY A 66 19.34 90.39 54.28
CA GLY A 66 20.38 89.61 53.58
C GLY A 66 20.64 88.25 54.23
N GLN A 67 20.57 88.15 55.57
CA GLN A 67 20.69 86.88 56.27
C GLN A 67 19.48 85.97 56.01
N GLU A 68 18.28 86.53 56.00
CA GLU A 68 17.05 85.79 55.72
C GLU A 68 17.02 85.28 54.27
N ALA A 69 17.34 86.15 53.30
CA ALA A 69 17.50 85.76 51.90
C ALA A 69 18.56 84.67 51.71
N SER A 70 19.69 84.75 52.42
CA SER A 70 20.74 83.73 52.36
C SER A 70 20.27 82.37 52.91
N ARG A 71 19.41 82.35 53.93
CA ARG A 71 18.79 81.12 54.43
C ARG A 71 17.82 80.54 53.42
N SER A 72 16.91 81.36 52.88
CA SER A 72 15.97 80.92 51.85
C SER A 72 16.67 80.40 50.59
N ILE A 73 17.77 81.03 50.16
CA ILE A 73 18.58 80.54 49.03
C ILE A 73 19.20 79.17 49.36
N SER A 74 19.67 78.96 50.59
CA SER A 74 20.23 77.66 51.00
C SER A 74 19.16 76.57 51.01
N GLU A 75 18.00 76.84 51.61
CA GLU A 75 16.86 75.91 51.65
C GLU A 75 16.37 75.56 50.23
N LEU A 76 16.25 76.56 49.35
CA LEU A 76 15.90 76.34 47.94
C LEU A 76 16.96 75.50 47.21
N SER A 77 18.24 75.72 47.50
CA SER A 77 19.33 74.97 46.89
C SER A 77 19.34 73.51 47.34
N GLU A 78 19.06 73.22 48.61
CA GLU A 78 18.88 71.86 49.12
C GLU A 78 17.67 71.18 48.46
N LEU A 79 16.53 71.87 48.39
CA LEU A 79 15.33 71.34 47.72
C LEU A 79 15.56 71.03 46.24
N ILE A 80 16.28 71.91 45.52
CA ILE A 80 16.65 71.68 44.11
C ILE A 80 17.58 70.47 43.99
N TYR A 81 18.56 70.34 44.88
CA TYR A 81 19.49 69.21 44.88
C TYR A 81 18.75 67.89 45.12
N ASP A 82 17.87 67.84 46.11
CA ASP A 82 17.06 66.67 46.42
C ASP A 82 16.10 66.31 45.27
N ALA A 83 15.47 67.32 44.66
CA ALA A 83 14.61 67.12 43.50
C ALA A 83 15.39 66.54 42.31
N LYS A 84 16.59 67.06 42.02
CA LYS A 84 17.46 66.53 40.96
C LYS A 84 17.89 65.08 41.22
N ASN A 85 18.25 64.75 42.46
CA ASN A 85 18.60 63.38 42.83
C ASN A 85 17.42 62.41 42.70
N LYS A 86 16.21 62.83 43.08
CA LYS A 86 15.00 62.02 42.86
C LYS A 86 14.71 61.83 41.38
N LEU A 87 14.87 62.89 40.58
CA LEU A 87 14.65 62.84 39.14
C LEU A 87 15.61 61.86 38.46
N LEU A 88 16.90 61.88 38.80
CA LEU A 88 17.88 60.90 38.32
C LEU A 88 17.47 59.46 38.64
N LYS A 89 17.02 59.20 39.87
CA LYS A 89 16.56 57.85 40.27
C LYS A 89 15.33 57.41 39.47
N TYR A 90 14.40 58.32 39.20
CA TYR A 90 13.22 58.00 38.37
C TYR A 90 13.60 57.77 36.91
N GLU A 91 14.59 58.50 36.36
CA GLU A 91 15.09 58.25 35.00
C GLU A 91 15.76 56.88 34.88
N GLU A 92 16.55 56.46 35.87
CA GLU A 92 17.15 55.11 35.90
C GLU A 92 16.07 54.02 35.98
N MET A 93 15.07 54.21 36.85
CA MET A 93 13.96 53.28 37.01
C MET A 93 13.12 53.19 35.72
N LEU A 94 12.89 54.32 35.05
CA LEU A 94 12.17 54.36 33.78
C LEU A 94 12.94 53.59 32.69
N LYS A 95 14.26 53.76 32.60
CA LYS A 95 15.09 53.00 31.65
C LYS A 95 14.97 51.50 31.90
N TYR A 96 15.07 51.07 33.15
CA TYR A 96 14.93 49.66 33.51
C TYR A 96 13.55 49.09 33.14
N GLU A 97 12.47 49.82 33.41
CA GLU A 97 11.11 49.37 33.06
C GLU A 97 10.87 49.34 31.55
N ILE A 98 11.43 50.28 30.78
CA ILE A 98 11.38 50.24 29.30
C ILE A 98 12.07 48.99 28.76
N GLU A 99 13.22 48.63 29.33
CA GLU A 99 13.98 47.45 28.90
C GLU A 99 13.24 46.16 29.27
N ARG A 100 12.59 46.13 30.44
CA ARG A 100 11.73 45.02 30.87
C ARG A 100 10.50 44.88 29.98
N GLU A 101 9.84 45.99 29.64
CA GLU A 101 8.69 46.00 28.72
C GLU A 101 9.09 45.45 27.34
N LYS A 102 10.26 45.85 26.83
CA LYS A 102 10.78 45.34 25.56
C LYS A 102 10.99 43.82 25.61
N SER A 103 11.64 43.32 26.66
CA SER A 103 11.84 41.88 26.84
C SER A 103 10.52 41.11 26.93
N SER A 104 9.53 41.64 27.67
CA SER A 104 8.20 41.02 27.75
C SER A 104 7.46 41.03 26.41
N LYS A 105 7.60 42.09 25.60
CA LYS A 105 7.02 42.14 24.25
C LYS A 105 7.63 41.08 23.33
N GLU A 106 8.94 40.90 23.38
CA GLU A 106 9.63 39.86 22.60
C GLU A 106 9.19 38.44 23.03
N GLU A 107 9.00 38.21 24.33
CA GLU A 107 8.48 36.94 24.85
C GLU A 107 7.03 36.68 24.42
N CYS A 108 6.15 37.69 24.49
CA CYS A 108 4.77 37.57 24.00
C CYS A 108 4.73 37.22 22.51
N ALA A 109 5.52 37.89 21.68
CA ALA A 109 5.58 37.60 20.24
C ALA A 109 6.07 36.16 19.97
N ARG A 110 7.03 35.66 20.78
CA ARG A 110 7.48 34.27 20.71
C ARG A 110 6.35 33.29 21.06
N LEU A 111 5.59 33.58 22.12
CA LEU A 111 4.47 32.74 22.55
C LEU A 111 3.33 32.73 21.53
N GLU A 112 3.01 33.87 20.92
CA GLU A 112 2.02 33.96 19.84
C GLU A 112 2.42 33.10 18.62
N SER A 113 3.70 33.15 18.23
CA SER A 113 4.21 32.27 17.16
C SER A 113 4.10 30.79 17.53
N LEU A 114 4.28 30.44 18.80
CA LEU A 114 4.23 29.06 19.27
C LEU A 114 2.79 28.55 19.33
N ASP A 115 1.84 29.40 19.70
CA ASP A 115 0.40 29.13 19.66
C ASP A 115 -0.09 28.86 18.23
N GLU A 116 0.33 29.69 17.27
CA GLU A 116 0.00 29.48 15.86
C GLU A 116 0.58 28.15 15.33
N ASN A 117 1.81 27.82 15.71
CA ASN A 117 2.41 26.53 15.36
C ASN A 117 1.65 25.34 15.96
N LEU A 118 1.13 25.48 17.19
CA LEU A 118 0.29 24.44 17.81
C LEU A 118 -1.02 24.24 17.04
N ARG A 119 -1.67 25.33 16.60
CA ARG A 119 -2.87 25.25 15.76
C ARG A 119 -2.61 24.52 14.45
N ILE A 120 -1.50 24.82 13.78
CA ILE A 120 -1.09 24.12 12.56
C ILE A 120 -0.86 22.63 12.85
N TYR A 121 -0.27 22.30 14.00
CA TYR A 121 -0.04 20.92 14.41
C TYR A 121 -1.37 20.17 14.66
N ASP A 122 -2.33 20.80 15.33
CA ASP A 122 -3.67 20.23 15.57
C ASP A 122 -4.45 19.99 14.27
N GLU A 123 -4.35 20.91 13.31
CA GLU A 123 -4.90 20.72 11.97
C GLU A 123 -4.25 19.54 11.24
N LEU A 124 -2.92 19.41 11.34
CA LEU A 124 -2.17 18.32 10.71
C LEU A 124 -2.55 16.96 11.32
N VAL A 125 -2.69 16.88 12.64
CA VAL A 125 -3.17 15.68 13.34
C VAL A 125 -4.58 15.33 12.87
N SER A 126 -5.47 16.31 12.78
CA SER A 126 -6.84 16.11 12.30
C SER A 126 -6.91 15.62 10.84
N GLN A 127 -5.99 16.09 9.98
CA GLN A 127 -5.85 15.58 8.61
C GLN A 127 -5.31 14.15 8.58
N PHE A 128 -4.31 13.85 9.40
CA PHE A 128 -3.73 12.52 9.51
C PHE A 128 -4.76 11.48 9.97
N ASP A 129 -5.52 11.77 11.03
CA ASP A 129 -6.55 10.88 11.56
C ASP A 129 -7.64 10.59 10.52
N ARG A 130 -8.01 11.60 9.71
CA ARG A 130 -8.94 11.43 8.60
C ARG A 130 -8.38 10.49 7.54
N GLY A 131 -7.12 10.68 7.15
CA GLY A 131 -6.42 9.80 6.22
C GLY A 131 -6.33 8.36 6.72
N CYS A 132 -6.09 8.15 8.02
CA CYS A 132 -6.10 6.82 8.62
C CYS A 132 -7.47 6.15 8.54
N LYS A 133 -8.57 6.88 8.82
CA LYS A 133 -9.93 6.34 8.68
C LYS A 133 -10.25 5.95 7.24
N GLU A 134 -9.94 6.83 6.28
CA GLU A 134 -10.15 6.54 4.85
C GLU A 134 -9.34 5.32 4.40
N MET A 135 -8.10 5.19 4.87
CA MET A 135 -7.25 4.05 4.56
C MET A 135 -7.80 2.74 5.15
N GLN A 136 -8.35 2.79 6.36
CA GLN A 136 -8.98 1.64 6.99
C GLN A 136 -10.24 1.20 6.23
N GLU A 137 -11.12 2.14 5.87
CA GLU A 137 -12.32 1.86 5.06
C GLU A 137 -11.96 1.25 3.70
N ASN A 138 -10.92 1.76 3.05
CA ASN A 138 -10.45 1.22 1.77
C ASN A 138 -9.86 -0.18 1.92
N ALA A 139 -9.12 -0.46 3.00
CA ALA A 139 -8.61 -1.79 3.29
C ALA A 139 -9.74 -2.82 3.51
N GLU A 140 -10.81 -2.41 4.22
CA GLU A 140 -12.01 -3.24 4.41
C GLU A 140 -12.71 -3.54 3.08
N LYS A 141 -12.89 -2.53 2.21
CA LYS A 141 -13.45 -2.70 0.86
C LYS A 141 -12.61 -3.66 0.00
N ILE A 142 -11.28 -3.53 0.02
CA ILE A 142 -10.38 -4.42 -0.71
C ILE A 142 -10.53 -5.86 -0.23
N ASN A 143 -10.61 -6.08 1.08
CA ASN A 143 -10.79 -7.42 1.63
C ASN A 143 -12.16 -8.03 1.28
N ALA A 144 -13.22 -7.21 1.26
CA ALA A 144 -14.54 -7.66 0.82
C ALA A 144 -14.51 -8.11 -0.65
N LEU A 145 -13.94 -7.28 -1.54
CA LEU A 145 -13.81 -7.61 -2.96
C LEU A 145 -12.95 -8.87 -3.20
N LYS A 146 -11.86 -9.05 -2.45
CA LYS A 146 -11.05 -10.28 -2.53
C LYS A 146 -11.86 -11.53 -2.21
N LYS A 147 -12.67 -11.49 -1.14
CA LYS A 147 -13.55 -12.62 -0.77
C LYS A 147 -14.61 -12.89 -1.83
N GLU A 148 -15.16 -11.85 -2.44
CA GLU A 148 -16.14 -11.99 -3.53
C GLU A 148 -15.52 -12.66 -4.77
N ILE A 149 -14.30 -12.24 -5.16
CA ILE A 149 -13.54 -12.86 -6.27
C ILE A 149 -13.22 -14.33 -5.97
N GLU A 150 -12.79 -14.66 -4.75
CA GLU A 150 -12.54 -16.04 -4.34
C GLU A 150 -13.82 -16.90 -4.44
N MET A 151 -14.98 -16.37 -4.03
CA MET A 151 -16.25 -17.08 -4.16
C MET A 151 -16.70 -17.28 -5.60
N LEU A 152 -16.59 -16.24 -6.44
CA LEU A 152 -16.97 -16.33 -7.86
C LEU A 152 -16.07 -17.32 -8.62
N SER A 153 -14.75 -17.22 -8.43
CA SER A 153 -13.79 -18.12 -9.09
C SER A 153 -13.97 -19.59 -8.69
N THR A 154 -14.27 -19.86 -7.41
CA THR A 154 -14.56 -21.24 -6.96
C THR A 154 -15.88 -21.76 -7.54
N SER A 155 -16.92 -20.93 -7.60
CA SER A 155 -18.20 -21.30 -8.22
C SER A 155 -18.05 -21.62 -9.71
N GLU A 156 -17.34 -20.79 -10.49
CA GLU A 156 -17.10 -21.03 -11.91
C GLU A 156 -16.33 -22.33 -12.15
N ALA A 157 -15.26 -22.57 -11.38
CA ALA A 157 -14.48 -23.80 -11.47
C ALA A 157 -15.30 -25.06 -11.13
N GLU A 158 -16.20 -24.97 -10.15
CA GLU A 158 -17.11 -26.06 -9.79
C GLU A 158 -18.12 -26.37 -10.91
N GLU A 159 -18.70 -25.34 -11.55
CA GLU A 159 -19.60 -25.51 -12.69
C GLU A 159 -18.89 -26.11 -13.90
N GLU A 160 -17.69 -25.63 -14.23
CA GLU A 160 -16.86 -26.18 -15.30
C GLU A 160 -16.55 -27.66 -15.05
N LEU A 161 -16.14 -28.02 -13.83
CA LEU A 161 -15.83 -29.39 -13.45
C LEU A 161 -17.05 -30.31 -13.57
N LYS A 162 -18.24 -29.83 -13.18
CA LYS A 162 -19.51 -30.56 -13.35
C LYS A 162 -19.84 -30.76 -14.83
N SER A 163 -19.63 -29.75 -15.68
CA SER A 163 -19.85 -29.83 -17.12
C SER A 163 -18.91 -30.85 -17.79
N ILE A 164 -17.63 -30.86 -17.42
CA ILE A 164 -16.61 -31.77 -17.93
C ILE A 164 -16.93 -33.20 -17.52
N LYS A 165 -17.31 -33.44 -16.26
CA LYS A 165 -17.74 -34.77 -15.78
C LYS A 165 -18.93 -35.30 -16.58
N SER A 166 -19.96 -34.48 -16.77
CA SER A 166 -21.14 -34.83 -17.58
C SER A 166 -20.78 -35.18 -19.03
N ARG A 167 -19.90 -34.39 -19.65
CA ARG A 167 -19.39 -34.64 -21.00
C ARG A 167 -18.59 -35.93 -21.08
N ARG A 168 -17.70 -36.20 -20.13
CA ARG A 168 -16.94 -37.45 -20.03
C ARG A 168 -17.86 -38.66 -19.95
N ASP A 169 -18.90 -38.60 -19.12
CA ASP A 169 -19.82 -39.72 -18.92
C ASP A 169 -20.65 -39.99 -20.18
N LYS A 170 -21.11 -38.94 -20.88
CA LYS A 170 -21.77 -39.06 -22.20
C LYS A 170 -20.86 -39.70 -23.25
N LEU A 171 -19.60 -39.27 -23.33
CA LEU A 171 -18.63 -39.80 -24.29
C LEU A 171 -18.28 -41.26 -23.97
N SER A 172 -18.09 -41.61 -22.70
CA SER A 172 -17.85 -42.98 -22.25
C SER A 172 -19.02 -43.90 -22.62
N GLY A 173 -20.26 -43.46 -22.38
CA GLY A 173 -21.46 -44.19 -22.79
C GLY A 173 -21.59 -44.37 -24.30
N ARG A 174 -21.19 -43.36 -25.10
CA ARG A 174 -21.14 -43.46 -26.56
C ARG A 174 -20.05 -44.43 -27.03
N LYS A 175 -18.86 -44.39 -26.44
CA LYS A 175 -17.76 -45.31 -26.75
C LYS A 175 -18.15 -46.77 -26.51
N LYS A 176 -18.78 -47.07 -25.37
CA LYS A 176 -19.27 -48.44 -25.06
C LYS A 176 -20.26 -48.94 -26.12
N ARG A 177 -21.25 -48.12 -26.48
CA ARG A 177 -22.25 -48.47 -27.51
C ARG A 177 -21.60 -48.69 -28.88
N LEU A 178 -20.73 -47.79 -29.32
CA LEU A 178 -20.04 -47.93 -30.60
C LEU A 178 -19.15 -49.18 -30.63
N SER A 179 -18.46 -49.48 -29.53
CA SER A 179 -17.64 -50.69 -29.42
C SER A 179 -18.46 -51.97 -29.58
N LEU A 180 -19.68 -52.02 -29.01
CA LEU A 180 -20.58 -53.16 -29.19
C LEU A 180 -21.02 -53.31 -30.64
N ILE A 181 -21.44 -52.21 -31.28
CA ILE A 181 -21.83 -52.20 -32.69
C ILE A 181 -20.69 -52.69 -33.58
N THR A 182 -19.44 -52.26 -33.32
CA THR A 182 -18.28 -52.73 -34.08
C THR A 182 -18.01 -54.21 -33.89
N MET A 183 -18.16 -54.73 -32.66
CA MET A 183 -18.01 -56.17 -32.41
C MET A 183 -19.10 -56.99 -33.10
N GLU A 184 -20.36 -56.57 -33.03
CA GLU A 184 -21.49 -57.22 -33.70
C GLU A 184 -21.28 -57.23 -35.22
N SER A 185 -20.88 -56.10 -35.81
CA SER A 185 -20.56 -56.00 -37.24
C SER A 185 -19.41 -56.95 -37.62
N TYR A 186 -18.37 -57.05 -36.79
CA TYR A 186 -17.24 -57.95 -37.06
C TYR A 186 -17.66 -59.43 -37.03
N ILE A 187 -18.55 -59.80 -36.10
CA ILE A 187 -19.11 -61.16 -36.03
C ILE A 187 -19.95 -61.44 -37.28
N GLU A 188 -20.80 -60.50 -37.68
CA GLU A 188 -21.63 -60.62 -38.88
C GLU A 188 -20.78 -60.75 -40.15
N ASP A 189 -19.75 -59.90 -40.31
CA ASP A 189 -18.81 -59.97 -41.43
C ASP A 189 -18.04 -61.29 -41.47
N SER A 190 -17.59 -61.77 -40.30
CA SER A 190 -16.90 -63.07 -40.18
C SER A 190 -17.81 -64.23 -40.58
N TYR A 191 -19.07 -64.21 -40.14
CA TYR A 191 -20.06 -65.21 -40.52
C TYR A 191 -20.36 -65.17 -42.02
N ASN A 192 -20.57 -63.97 -42.58
CA ASN A 192 -20.82 -63.78 -44.01
C ASN A 192 -19.63 -64.24 -44.86
N TRP A 193 -18.40 -63.95 -44.43
CA TRP A 193 -17.19 -64.42 -45.08
C TRP A 193 -17.11 -65.95 -45.05
N TYR A 194 -17.32 -66.56 -43.87
CA TYR A 194 -17.28 -68.01 -43.70
C TYR A 194 -18.33 -68.70 -44.58
N ARG A 195 -19.56 -68.18 -44.60
CA ARG A 195 -20.64 -68.68 -45.46
C ARG A 195 -20.28 -68.61 -46.94
N LYS A 196 -19.77 -67.47 -47.41
CA LYS A 196 -19.33 -67.30 -48.81
C LYS A 196 -18.16 -68.23 -49.16
N ALA A 197 -17.23 -68.46 -48.23
CA ALA A 197 -16.12 -69.39 -48.40
C ALA A 197 -16.62 -70.85 -48.53
N LEU A 198 -17.57 -71.27 -47.69
CA LEU A 198 -18.20 -72.59 -47.82
C LEU A 198 -18.95 -72.74 -49.14
N GLU A 199 -19.72 -71.73 -49.55
CA GLU A 199 -20.41 -71.74 -50.86
C GLU A 199 -19.41 -71.84 -52.02
N PHE A 200 -18.28 -71.13 -51.94
CA PHE A 200 -17.20 -71.24 -52.93
C PHE A 200 -16.59 -72.65 -52.97
N ILE A 201 -16.28 -73.24 -51.81
CA ILE A 201 -15.74 -74.61 -51.72
C ILE A 201 -16.73 -75.62 -52.34
N ARG A 202 -18.03 -75.49 -52.02
CA ARG A 202 -19.08 -76.31 -52.63
C ARG A 202 -19.11 -76.16 -54.14
N ASN A 203 -19.08 -74.92 -54.65
CA ASN A 203 -19.17 -74.67 -56.09
C ASN A 203 -17.94 -75.17 -56.86
N VAL A 204 -16.74 -75.08 -56.28
CA VAL A 204 -15.49 -75.48 -56.95
C VAL A 204 -15.25 -76.99 -56.85
N PHE A 205 -15.48 -77.58 -55.67
CA PHE A 205 -15.08 -78.96 -55.39
C PHE A 205 -16.26 -79.94 -55.27
N GLY A 206 -17.51 -79.46 -55.23
CA GLY A 206 -18.68 -80.32 -55.02
C GLY A 206 -18.73 -80.93 -53.62
N ILE A 207 -18.10 -80.27 -52.64
CA ILE A 207 -17.98 -80.74 -51.25
C ILE A 207 -18.90 -79.90 -50.38
N ASP A 208 -19.84 -80.57 -49.72
CA ASP A 208 -20.74 -80.01 -48.73
C ASP A 208 -20.25 -80.36 -47.32
N LEU A 209 -20.09 -79.36 -46.45
CA LEU A 209 -19.82 -79.59 -45.04
C LEU A 209 -21.14 -79.95 -44.34
N VAL A 210 -21.24 -81.17 -43.81
CA VAL A 210 -22.48 -81.68 -43.19
C VAL A 210 -22.50 -81.36 -41.71
N THR A 211 -21.46 -81.76 -40.97
CA THR A 211 -21.31 -81.46 -39.56
C THR A 211 -19.86 -81.20 -39.20
N VAL A 212 -19.65 -80.29 -38.25
CA VAL A 212 -18.39 -80.13 -37.54
C VAL A 212 -18.73 -80.18 -36.06
N GLU A 213 -18.19 -81.17 -35.38
CA GLU A 213 -18.28 -81.30 -33.93
C GLU A 213 -16.88 -81.07 -33.38
N GLN A 214 -16.75 -80.09 -32.50
CA GLN A 214 -15.49 -79.77 -31.85
C GLN A 214 -15.65 -79.87 -30.33
N GLU A 215 -14.81 -80.69 -29.72
CA GLU A 215 -14.75 -80.83 -28.27
C GLU A 215 -13.27 -80.81 -27.85
N ASN A 216 -12.88 -79.79 -27.07
CA ASN A 216 -11.49 -79.53 -26.69
C ASN A 216 -10.55 -79.45 -27.92
N ASN A 217 -9.54 -80.32 -27.97
CA ASN A 217 -8.56 -80.42 -29.06
C ASN A 217 -8.94 -81.44 -30.13
N GLU A 218 -10.16 -82.00 -30.07
CA GLU A 218 -10.68 -82.96 -31.02
C GLU A 218 -11.73 -82.30 -31.91
N MET A 219 -11.63 -82.56 -33.20
CA MET A 219 -12.55 -82.07 -34.21
C MET A 219 -12.95 -83.23 -35.13
N TYR A 220 -14.24 -83.50 -35.19
CA TYR A 220 -14.83 -84.41 -36.15
C TYR A 220 -15.51 -83.59 -37.25
N MET A 221 -15.11 -83.81 -38.50
CA MET A 221 -15.71 -83.18 -39.68
C MET A 221 -16.36 -84.25 -40.55
N ARG A 222 -17.64 -84.08 -40.87
CA ARG A 222 -18.34 -84.87 -41.87
C ARG A 222 -18.52 -84.05 -43.14
N LEU A 223 -17.92 -84.53 -44.21
CA LEU A 223 -17.90 -83.89 -45.53
C LEU A 223 -18.66 -84.78 -46.51
N LYS A 224 -19.64 -84.23 -47.20
CA LYS A 224 -20.34 -84.90 -48.29
C LYS A 224 -19.71 -84.51 -49.61
N VAL A 225 -19.37 -85.50 -50.42
CA VAL A 225 -18.79 -85.34 -51.74
C VAL A 225 -19.73 -86.07 -52.72
N PHE A 226 -20.57 -85.32 -53.42
CA PHE A 226 -21.67 -85.85 -54.23
C PHE A 226 -22.59 -86.82 -53.46
N THR A 227 -22.58 -88.11 -53.80
CA THR A 227 -23.40 -89.16 -53.16
C THR A 227 -22.73 -89.83 -51.95
N CYS A 228 -21.44 -89.55 -51.74
CA CYS A 228 -20.59 -90.21 -50.75
C CYS A 228 -20.30 -89.28 -49.57
N GLU A 229 -20.13 -89.79 -48.36
CA GLU A 229 -19.79 -89.00 -47.17
C GLU A 229 -18.47 -89.46 -46.55
N VAL A 230 -17.61 -88.52 -46.19
CA VAL A 230 -16.30 -88.75 -45.58
C VAL A 230 -16.28 -88.09 -44.21
N GLY A 231 -16.16 -88.89 -43.16
CA GLY A 231 -15.85 -88.42 -41.82
C GLY A 231 -14.35 -88.34 -41.61
N ILE A 232 -13.85 -87.24 -41.05
CA ILE A 232 -12.44 -87.00 -40.75
C ILE A 232 -12.34 -86.64 -39.27
N PHE A 233 -11.47 -87.35 -38.54
CA PHE A 233 -11.20 -87.10 -37.14
C PHE A 233 -9.81 -86.47 -37.01
N VAL A 234 -9.78 -85.29 -36.39
CA VAL A 234 -8.58 -84.50 -36.16
C VAL A 234 -8.39 -84.33 -34.66
N ARG A 235 -7.19 -84.58 -34.15
CA ARG A 235 -6.78 -84.24 -32.77
C ARG A 235 -5.46 -83.52 -32.82
N ASP A 236 -5.34 -82.44 -32.05
CA ASP A 236 -4.11 -81.62 -31.98
C ASP A 236 -3.59 -81.17 -33.37
N GLY A 237 -4.52 -80.88 -34.30
CA GLY A 237 -4.21 -80.44 -35.66
C GLY A 237 -3.72 -81.55 -36.61
N ARG A 238 -3.75 -82.82 -36.19
CA ARG A 238 -3.41 -83.98 -37.02
C ARG A 238 -4.61 -84.89 -37.26
N MET A 239 -4.76 -85.35 -38.49
CA MET A 239 -5.73 -86.37 -38.84
C MET A 239 -5.34 -87.70 -38.18
N ILE A 240 -6.24 -88.25 -37.37
CA ILE A 240 -6.06 -89.54 -36.69
C ILE A 240 -6.77 -90.65 -37.46
N GLU A 241 -7.99 -90.38 -37.93
CA GLU A 241 -8.85 -91.38 -38.53
C GLU A 241 -9.72 -90.75 -39.61
N SER A 242 -10.14 -91.56 -40.59
CA SER A 242 -11.16 -91.19 -41.55
C SER A 242 -12.09 -92.35 -41.84
N LYS A 243 -13.38 -92.08 -42.01
CA LYS A 243 -14.42 -93.08 -42.31
C LYS A 243 -15.19 -92.68 -43.57
N LEU A 244 -15.47 -93.66 -44.43
CA LEU A 244 -16.32 -93.48 -45.60
C LEU A 244 -17.73 -94.00 -45.28
N TYR A 245 -18.74 -93.23 -45.63
CA TYR A 245 -20.15 -93.53 -45.44
C TYR A 245 -20.90 -93.41 -46.77
N GLY A 246 -21.96 -94.22 -46.95
CA GLY A 246 -22.89 -94.07 -48.07
C GLY A 246 -22.33 -94.41 -49.46
N THR A 247 -21.30 -95.25 -49.56
CA THR A 247 -20.76 -95.67 -50.87
C THR A 247 -21.47 -96.91 -51.41
N SER A 248 -21.84 -96.88 -52.69
CA SER A 248 -22.31 -98.04 -53.47
C SER A 248 -21.24 -98.59 -54.43
N ASN A 249 -20.04 -98.00 -54.44
CA ASN A 249 -18.95 -98.35 -55.34
C ASN A 249 -17.93 -99.24 -54.61
N GLU A 250 -17.89 -100.52 -54.98
CA GLU A 250 -17.01 -101.52 -54.35
C GLU A 250 -15.51 -101.20 -54.52
N ASP A 251 -15.11 -100.63 -55.66
CA ASP A 251 -13.72 -100.23 -55.91
C ASP A 251 -13.27 -99.11 -54.97
N LEU A 252 -14.15 -98.14 -54.71
CA LEU A 252 -13.88 -97.05 -53.77
C LEU A 252 -13.77 -97.58 -52.33
N ALA A 253 -14.65 -98.50 -51.94
CA ALA A 253 -14.62 -99.12 -50.62
C ALA A 253 -13.33 -99.92 -50.37
N LEU A 254 -12.78 -100.57 -51.40
CA LEU A 254 -11.51 -101.31 -51.33
C LEU A 254 -10.28 -100.38 -51.29
N LEU A 255 -10.29 -99.28 -52.03
CA LEU A 255 -9.15 -98.35 -52.13
C LEU A 255 -9.07 -97.37 -50.95
N PHE A 256 -10.21 -97.00 -50.36
CA PHE A 256 -10.29 -95.98 -49.32
C PHE A 256 -9.44 -96.29 -48.07
N PRO A 257 -9.39 -97.51 -47.50
CA PRO A 257 -8.57 -97.81 -46.33
C PRO A 257 -7.06 -97.61 -46.57
N SER A 258 -6.57 -97.96 -47.77
CA SER A 258 -5.15 -97.81 -48.13
C SER A 258 -4.77 -96.34 -48.28
N LEU A 259 -5.64 -95.54 -48.91
CA LEU A 259 -5.43 -94.11 -49.09
C LEU A 259 -5.69 -93.32 -47.80
N SER A 260 -6.58 -93.78 -46.92
CA SER A 260 -6.77 -93.24 -45.58
C SER A 260 -5.48 -93.27 -44.77
N LYS A 261 -4.78 -94.42 -44.75
CA LYS A 261 -3.47 -94.55 -44.09
C LYS A 261 -2.44 -93.57 -44.67
N LEU A 262 -2.40 -93.44 -46.00
CA LEU A 262 -1.50 -92.50 -46.66
C LEU A 262 -1.84 -91.05 -46.29
N ALA A 263 -3.11 -90.67 -46.38
CA ALA A 263 -3.58 -89.33 -46.05
C ALA A 263 -3.32 -88.97 -44.58
N ILE A 264 -3.50 -89.93 -43.65
CA ILE A 264 -3.17 -89.77 -42.23
C ILE A 264 -1.66 -89.54 -42.06
N SER A 265 -0.82 -90.32 -42.76
CA SER A 265 0.64 -90.22 -42.63
C SER A 265 1.21 -88.88 -43.14
N ILE A 266 0.62 -88.30 -44.18
CA ILE A 266 1.01 -87.01 -44.77
C ILE A 266 0.25 -85.85 -44.11
N ASN A 267 -0.75 -86.15 -43.27
CA ASN A 267 -1.69 -85.20 -42.68
C ASN A 267 -2.41 -84.33 -43.72
N ASP A 268 -2.82 -84.95 -44.85
CA ASP A 268 -3.49 -84.25 -45.95
C ASP A 268 -4.83 -84.91 -46.32
N PRO A 269 -5.97 -84.36 -45.84
CA PRO A 269 -7.29 -84.91 -46.12
C PRO A 269 -7.73 -84.71 -47.58
N ARG A 270 -7.07 -83.83 -48.34
CA ARG A 270 -7.47 -83.51 -49.72
C ARG A 270 -7.35 -84.72 -50.64
N ILE A 271 -6.39 -85.61 -50.37
CA ILE A 271 -6.19 -86.85 -51.13
C ILE A 271 -7.45 -87.71 -51.10
N LEU A 272 -8.10 -87.81 -49.92
CA LEU A 272 -9.34 -88.57 -49.75
C LEU A 272 -10.50 -87.90 -50.49
N LEU A 273 -10.61 -86.58 -50.37
CA LEU A 273 -11.69 -85.82 -51.00
C LEU A 273 -11.58 -85.83 -52.53
N MET A 274 -10.37 -85.74 -53.09
CA MET A 274 -10.14 -85.83 -54.54
C MET A 274 -10.46 -87.21 -55.09
N LEU A 275 -10.09 -88.29 -54.39
CA LEU A 275 -10.44 -89.65 -54.78
C LEU A 275 -11.95 -89.85 -54.83
N VAL A 276 -12.64 -89.44 -53.76
CA VAL A 276 -14.10 -89.56 -53.68
C VAL A 276 -14.78 -88.67 -54.72
N ALA A 277 -14.24 -87.48 -55.00
CA ALA A 277 -14.76 -86.59 -56.05
C ALA A 277 -14.57 -87.16 -57.46
N ASP A 278 -13.47 -87.85 -57.75
CA ASP A 278 -13.22 -88.50 -59.05
C ASP A 278 -14.15 -89.70 -59.27
N LYS A 279 -14.35 -90.52 -58.23
CA LYS A 279 -15.11 -91.79 -58.31
C LYS A 279 -16.61 -91.66 -58.06
N CYS A 280 -17.05 -90.63 -57.32
CA CYS A 280 -18.47 -90.36 -57.06
C CYS A 280 -19.01 -89.19 -57.91
N ARG A 281 -18.26 -88.71 -58.92
CA ARG A 281 -18.77 -87.71 -59.87
C ARG A 281 -19.92 -88.33 -60.68
N PRO A 282 -21.09 -87.68 -60.76
CA PRO A 282 -22.13 -88.16 -61.68
C PRO A 282 -21.56 -88.14 -63.12
N SER A 283 -21.71 -89.25 -63.84
CA SER A 283 -21.46 -89.28 -65.28
C SER A 283 -22.30 -88.18 -65.92
N LYS A 284 -21.67 -87.29 -66.67
CA LYS A 284 -22.39 -86.29 -67.47
C LYS A 284 -23.21 -87.03 -68.53
N ASP A 285 -24.51 -87.12 -68.32
CA ASP A 285 -25.49 -87.11 -69.41
C ASP A 285 -25.81 -85.64 -69.75
#